data_AF-A0A0B6Z8L0-F1
#
_entry.id   AF-A0A0B6Z8L0-F1
#
_cell.length_a   1.000
_cell.length_b   1.000
_cell.length_c   1.000
_cell.angle_alpha   90.00
_cell.angle_beta   90.00
_cell.angle_gamma   90.00
#
_symmetry.space_group_name_H-M   'P 1'
#
loop_
_entity.id
_entity.type
_entity.pdbx_description
1 polymer ?
#
loop_
_entity_poly.entity_id
_entity_poly.type
_entity_poly.pdbx_seq_one_letter_code
_entity_poly.pdbx_strand_id
1 'polypeptide(L)'
;KSKGAKLKYQKIVTEYFDKQRKLHTGSLRLDDPSMVRPADELPWLISDMGDKKKLKEVLADLSILGRLFIGQEFELLQLWRCVGLPGEEIADLYLQSIKARAKMALKSAGKNTESEGSLLNTLIFYLNGLSYFMEMASYRTAQEKILLAEMDMLEKASSYLPQMSLKRSQAVIKTKLAYLYTDLGRYGDAIALQSDILE
;
A
#
# COMPACT_ATOMS: atom_id res chain seq x y z
N LYS A 1 -22.15 -2.25 34.45
CA LYS A 1 -22.56 -0.93 33.89
C LYS A 1 -21.44 -0.24 33.06
N SER A 2 -20.14 -0.45 33.32
CA SER A 2 -19.05 0.26 32.60
C SER A 2 -18.82 -0.17 31.14
N LYS A 3 -19.00 -1.45 30.77
CA LYS A 3 -18.83 -1.93 29.37
C LYS A 3 -19.73 -1.20 28.36
N GLY A 4 -20.96 -0.88 28.74
CA GLY A 4 -21.90 -0.17 27.87
C GLY A 4 -21.53 1.30 27.62
N ALA A 5 -20.94 1.97 28.62
CA ALA A 5 -20.46 3.34 28.47
C ALA A 5 -19.18 3.42 27.63
N LYS A 6 -18.24 2.48 27.86
CA LYS A 6 -17.02 2.34 27.04
C LYS A 6 -17.36 2.18 25.56
N LEU A 7 -18.24 1.23 25.23
CA LEU A 7 -18.61 0.96 23.83
C LEU A 7 -19.30 2.17 23.17
N LYS A 8 -20.15 2.89 23.90
CA LYS A 8 -20.79 4.12 23.38
C LYS A 8 -19.76 5.20 23.07
N TYR A 9 -18.81 5.43 23.97
CA TYR A 9 -17.75 6.41 23.74
C TYR A 9 -16.87 6.01 22.56
N GLN A 10 -16.46 4.75 22.47
CA GLN A 10 -15.67 4.24 21.33
C GLN A 10 -16.37 4.46 19.99
N LYS A 11 -17.68 4.22 19.90
CA LYS A 11 -18.44 4.51 18.68
C LYS A 11 -18.38 5.98 18.28
N ILE A 12 -18.54 6.90 19.24
CA ILE A 12 -18.47 8.35 18.97
C ILE A 12 -17.09 8.74 18.42
N VAL A 13 -16.02 8.24 19.05
CA VAL A 13 -14.64 8.54 18.63
C VAL A 13 -14.33 7.92 17.27
N THR A 14 -14.73 6.66 17.04
CA THR A 14 -14.59 5.97 15.75
C THR A 14 -15.30 6.73 14.63
N GLU A 15 -16.53 7.20 14.86
CA GLU A 15 -17.27 7.99 13.87
C GLU A 15 -16.61 9.34 13.58
N TYR A 16 -16.07 10.00 14.61
CA TYR A 16 -15.34 11.26 14.46
C TYR A 16 -14.08 11.07 13.59
N PHE A 17 -13.25 10.07 13.90
CA PHE A 17 -12.03 9.81 13.12
C PHE A 17 -12.32 9.25 11.73
N ASP A 18 -13.36 8.43 11.54
CA ASP A 18 -13.74 7.95 10.21
C ASP A 18 -14.22 9.11 9.31
N LYS A 19 -14.91 10.11 9.88
CA LYS A 19 -15.25 11.35 9.16
C LYS A 19 -14.00 12.12 8.77
N GLN A 20 -13.04 12.28 9.68
CA GLN A 20 -11.76 12.94 9.37
C GLN A 20 -11.02 12.18 8.26
N ARG A 21 -10.82 10.87 8.40
CA ARG A 21 -10.21 10.03 7.36
C ARG A 21 -10.82 10.27 5.98
N LYS A 22 -12.16 10.24 5.89
CA LYS A 22 -12.89 10.41 4.61
C LYS A 22 -12.68 11.76 3.94
N LEU A 23 -12.42 12.83 4.70
CA LEU A 23 -12.08 14.14 4.13
C LEU A 23 -10.70 14.11 3.46
N HIS A 24 -9.82 13.19 3.87
CA HIS A 24 -8.43 13.09 3.42
C HIS A 24 -8.16 11.82 2.58
N THR A 25 -9.14 10.93 2.39
CA THR A 25 -9.07 9.79 1.45
C THR A 25 -8.77 10.23 0.01
N GLY A 26 -8.88 11.54 -0.29
CA GLY A 26 -8.47 12.19 -1.54
C GLY A 26 -7.01 12.67 -1.58
N SER A 27 -6.23 12.57 -0.52
CA SER A 27 -4.83 12.98 -0.46
C SER A 27 -3.88 11.78 -0.56
N LEU A 28 -2.72 11.94 -1.21
CA LEU A 28 -1.59 10.99 -1.13
C LEU A 28 -0.47 11.49 -0.22
N ARG A 29 -0.68 12.65 0.43
CA ARG A 29 0.28 13.24 1.34
C ARG A 29 0.43 12.37 2.58
N LEU A 30 1.65 11.88 2.77
CA LEU A 30 2.04 11.07 3.93
C LEU A 30 2.26 11.93 5.19
N ASP A 31 2.50 13.24 5.00
CA ASP A 31 2.88 14.19 6.03
C ASP A 31 1.71 15.00 6.61
N ASP A 32 0.46 14.73 6.21
CA ASP A 32 -0.69 15.53 6.61
C ASP A 32 -0.94 15.45 8.14
N PRO A 33 -0.75 16.53 8.93
CA PRO A 33 -0.90 16.47 10.38
C PRO A 33 -2.33 16.13 10.84
N SER A 34 -3.34 16.41 10.03
CA SER A 34 -4.74 16.09 10.37
C SER A 34 -5.01 14.58 10.41
N MET A 35 -4.15 13.79 9.76
CA MET A 35 -4.29 12.34 9.67
C MET A 35 -3.52 11.58 10.76
N VAL A 36 -2.85 12.27 11.71
CA VAL A 36 -2.09 11.62 12.80
C VAL A 36 -2.99 10.71 13.60
N ARG A 37 -3.95 11.33 14.30
CA ARG A 37 -4.84 10.62 15.19
C ARG A 37 -5.79 9.68 14.45
N PRO A 38 -6.37 10.06 13.29
CA PRO A 38 -7.15 9.11 12.50
C PRO A 38 -6.39 7.86 12.09
N ALA A 39 -5.13 7.95 11.69
CA ALA A 39 -4.37 6.75 11.30
C ALA A 39 -3.95 5.90 12.50
N ASP A 40 -3.54 6.53 13.60
CA ASP A 40 -3.01 5.83 14.77
C ASP A 40 -4.14 5.19 15.61
N GLU A 41 -5.25 5.91 15.82
CA GLU A 41 -6.28 5.49 16.77
C GLU A 41 -7.43 4.72 16.11
N LEU A 42 -7.87 5.11 14.90
CA LEU A 42 -9.06 4.53 14.28
C LEU A 42 -8.96 3.02 14.04
N PRO A 43 -7.87 2.48 13.45
CA PRO A 43 -7.76 1.04 13.22
C PRO A 43 -7.78 0.26 14.53
N TRP A 44 -7.12 0.78 15.57
CA TRP A 44 -7.10 0.16 16.88
C TRP A 44 -8.47 0.16 17.55
N LEU A 45 -9.20 1.28 17.51
CA LEU A 45 -10.55 1.39 18.07
C LEU A 45 -11.52 0.42 17.41
N ILE A 46 -11.46 0.29 16.08
CA ILE A 46 -12.29 -0.65 15.34
C ILE A 46 -11.90 -2.10 15.66
N SER A 47 -10.60 -2.37 15.81
CA SER A 47 -10.10 -3.68 16.22
C SER A 47 -10.58 -4.07 17.62
N ASP A 48 -10.51 -3.17 18.62
CA ASP A 48 -11.02 -3.42 20.00
C ASP A 48 -12.54 -3.65 20.01
N MET A 49 -13.27 -3.02 19.09
CA MET A 49 -14.71 -3.25 18.90
C MET A 49 -15.04 -4.57 18.18
N GLY A 50 -14.05 -5.24 17.57
CA GLY A 50 -14.21 -6.50 16.84
C GLY A 50 -14.88 -6.36 15.46
N ASP A 51 -15.02 -5.15 14.91
CA ASP A 51 -15.62 -4.94 13.60
C ASP A 51 -14.60 -5.16 12.47
N LYS A 52 -14.37 -6.43 12.14
CA LYS A 52 -13.40 -6.84 11.10
C LYS A 52 -13.73 -6.27 9.73
N LYS A 53 -15.01 -6.09 9.40
CA LYS A 53 -15.44 -5.57 8.10
C LYS A 53 -15.04 -4.10 7.97
N LYS A 54 -15.30 -3.30 9.00
CA LYS A 54 -14.90 -1.90 9.01
C LYS A 54 -13.38 -1.74 9.12
N LEU A 55 -12.71 -2.63 9.86
CA LEU A 55 -11.25 -2.62 9.96
C LEU A 55 -10.61 -2.82 8.58
N LYS A 56 -11.09 -3.82 7.81
CA LYS A 56 -10.66 -4.05 6.43
C LYS A 56 -10.81 -2.81 5.55
N GLU A 57 -11.95 -2.12 5.64
CA GLU A 57 -12.21 -0.89 4.88
C GLU A 57 -11.19 0.21 5.21
N VAL A 58 -10.91 0.40 6.51
CA VAL A 58 -9.98 1.44 6.98
C VAL A 58 -8.54 1.11 6.60
N LEU A 59 -8.10 -0.13 6.77
CA LEU A 59 -6.71 -0.54 6.43
C LEU A 59 -6.42 -0.50 4.93
N ALA A 60 -7.45 -0.65 4.08
CA ALA A 60 -7.31 -0.56 2.62
C ALA A 60 -7.18 0.89 2.10
N ASP A 61 -7.37 1.91 2.96
CA ASP A 61 -7.15 3.32 2.62
C ASP A 61 -5.65 3.60 2.54
N LEU A 62 -5.19 4.13 1.39
CA LEU A 62 -3.77 4.44 1.17
C LEU A 62 -3.23 5.46 2.17
N SER A 63 -4.06 6.38 2.65
CA SER A 63 -3.65 7.39 3.63
C SER A 63 -3.35 6.75 4.99
N ILE A 64 -4.09 5.70 5.35
CA ILE A 64 -3.87 4.92 6.57
C ILE A 64 -2.63 4.04 6.40
N LEU A 65 -2.52 3.33 5.26
CA LEU A 65 -1.35 2.52 4.92
C LEU A 65 -0.07 3.34 4.99
N GLY A 66 0.00 4.43 4.24
CA GLY A 66 1.23 5.23 4.11
C GLY A 66 1.69 5.78 5.45
N ARG A 67 0.76 6.05 6.35
CA ARG A 67 1.06 6.54 7.69
C ARG A 67 1.54 5.47 8.64
N LEU A 68 0.79 4.38 8.74
CA LEU A 68 1.18 3.25 9.59
C LEU A 68 2.51 2.64 9.11
N PHE A 69 2.77 2.66 7.82
CA PHE A 69 4.02 2.11 7.27
C PHE A 69 5.28 2.91 7.65
N ILE A 70 5.18 4.21 7.93
CA ILE A 70 6.37 5.06 8.21
C ILE A 70 6.92 4.87 9.63
N GLY A 71 6.18 4.24 10.55
CA GLY A 71 6.72 3.97 11.89
C GLY A 71 5.90 3.04 12.77
N GLN A 72 4.95 2.31 12.20
CA GLN A 72 4.04 1.38 12.86
C GLN A 72 3.77 0.15 11.97
N GLU A 73 4.79 -0.31 11.24
CA GLU A 73 4.67 -1.40 10.27
C GLU A 73 4.27 -2.74 10.92
N PHE A 74 4.70 -2.98 12.16
CA PHE A 74 4.33 -4.17 12.93
C PHE A 74 2.88 -4.09 13.41
N GLU A 75 2.40 -2.91 13.81
CA GLU A 75 1.00 -2.68 14.16
C GLU A 75 0.11 -2.89 12.93
N LEU A 76 0.51 -2.38 11.75
CA LEU A 76 -0.21 -2.64 10.50
C LEU A 76 -0.35 -4.13 10.23
N LEU A 77 0.73 -4.91 10.41
CA LEU A 77 0.69 -6.36 10.25
C LEU A 77 -0.25 -7.02 11.27
N GLN A 78 -0.23 -6.60 12.54
CA GLN A 78 -1.14 -7.11 13.56
C GLN A 78 -2.61 -6.81 13.24
N LEU A 79 -2.90 -5.59 12.78
CA LEU A 79 -4.25 -5.18 12.39
C LEU A 79 -4.76 -6.01 11.21
N TRP A 80 -3.93 -6.29 10.21
CA TRP A 80 -4.29 -7.19 9.11
C TRP A 80 -4.52 -8.63 9.59
N ARG A 81 -3.72 -9.13 10.55
CA ARG A 81 -3.95 -10.43 11.19
C ARG A 81 -5.27 -10.48 11.96
N CYS A 82 -5.71 -9.38 12.59
CA CYS A 82 -7.03 -9.30 13.23
C CYS A 82 -8.18 -9.44 12.23
N VAL A 83 -8.04 -8.89 11.03
CA VAL A 83 -9.00 -9.10 9.94
C VAL A 83 -9.01 -10.57 9.52
N GLY A 84 -7.82 -11.18 9.40
CA GLY A 84 -7.65 -12.60 9.09
C GLY A 84 -7.71 -12.92 7.59
N LEU A 85 -7.21 -12.00 6.75
CA LEU A 85 -7.10 -12.22 5.29
C LEU A 85 -5.74 -12.81 4.92
N PRO A 86 -5.68 -13.65 3.86
CA PRO A 86 -4.42 -14.07 3.27
C PRO A 86 -3.72 -12.88 2.58
N GLY A 87 -2.39 -12.98 2.44
CA GLY A 87 -1.57 -11.90 1.87
C GLY A 87 -2.00 -11.50 0.46
N GLU A 88 -2.44 -12.46 -0.35
CA GLU A 88 -2.89 -12.26 -1.72
C GLU A 88 -4.14 -11.37 -1.80
N GLU A 89 -5.10 -11.57 -0.89
CA GLU A 89 -6.28 -10.71 -0.79
C GLU A 89 -5.92 -9.30 -0.30
N ILE A 90 -4.96 -9.19 0.63
CA ILE A 90 -4.45 -7.90 1.08
C ILE A 90 -3.77 -7.15 -0.07
N ALA A 91 -2.94 -7.84 -0.87
CA ALA A 91 -2.33 -7.26 -2.07
C ALA A 91 -3.39 -6.81 -3.07
N ASP A 92 -4.43 -7.61 -3.31
CA ASP A 92 -5.54 -7.22 -4.20
C ASP A 92 -6.25 -5.95 -3.74
N LEU A 93 -6.55 -5.83 -2.44
CA LEU A 93 -7.18 -4.63 -1.89
C LEU A 93 -6.33 -3.39 -2.15
N TYR A 94 -5.02 -3.47 -1.90
CA TYR A 94 -4.13 -2.33 -2.12
C TYR A 94 -3.93 -2.00 -3.59
N LEU A 95 -3.77 -3.00 -4.46
CA LEU A 95 -3.68 -2.79 -5.90
C LEU A 95 -4.96 -2.16 -6.46
N GLN A 96 -6.13 -2.56 -5.96
CA GLN A 96 -7.41 -1.92 -6.31
C GLN A 96 -7.46 -0.47 -5.84
N SER A 97 -7.04 -0.17 -4.60
CA SER A 97 -6.97 1.19 -4.08
C SER A 97 -6.02 2.08 -4.90
N ILE A 98 -4.85 1.56 -5.28
CA ILE A 98 -3.87 2.26 -6.14
C ILE A 98 -4.45 2.53 -7.53
N LYS A 99 -5.07 1.54 -8.17
CA LYS A 99 -5.71 1.71 -9.49
C LYS A 99 -6.86 2.71 -9.45
N ALA A 100 -7.72 2.62 -8.44
CA ALA A 100 -8.83 3.56 -8.24
C ALA A 100 -8.29 4.99 -8.06
N ARG A 101 -7.22 5.13 -7.28
CA ARG A 101 -6.55 6.40 -7.06
C ARG A 101 -5.96 6.98 -8.32
N ALA A 102 -5.20 6.19 -9.08
CA ALA A 102 -4.63 6.61 -10.36
C ALA A 102 -5.73 7.15 -11.28
N LYS A 103 -6.84 6.41 -11.40
CA LYS A 103 -8.00 6.79 -12.24
C LYS A 103 -8.66 8.09 -11.77
N MET A 104 -8.82 8.31 -10.46
CA MET A 104 -9.42 9.54 -9.94
C MET A 104 -8.52 10.75 -10.21
N ALA A 105 -7.22 10.62 -9.93
CA ALA A 105 -6.28 11.72 -10.11
C ALA A 105 -6.08 12.10 -11.59
N LEU A 106 -6.06 11.12 -12.51
CA LEU A 106 -6.05 11.38 -13.96
C LEU A 106 -7.30 12.12 -14.45
N LYS A 107 -8.47 11.84 -13.86
CA LYS A 107 -9.72 12.56 -14.19
C LYS A 107 -9.70 14.01 -13.69
N SER A 108 -9.12 14.27 -12.53
CA SER A 108 -9.09 15.62 -11.94
C SER A 108 -8.00 16.53 -12.51
N ALA A 109 -6.88 15.97 -12.98
CA ALA A 109 -5.73 16.73 -13.45
C ALA A 109 -5.93 17.45 -14.80
N GLY A 110 -6.94 17.08 -15.59
CA GLY A 110 -6.94 17.40 -17.02
C GLY A 110 -5.71 16.77 -17.70
N LYS A 111 -5.51 16.96 -19.02
CA LYS A 111 -4.35 16.40 -19.74
C LYS A 111 -3.03 17.13 -19.41
N ASN A 112 -2.71 17.33 -18.12
CA ASN A 112 -1.43 17.88 -17.70
C ASN A 112 -0.43 16.74 -17.46
N THR A 113 0.56 16.63 -18.33
CA THR A 113 1.59 15.57 -18.33
C THR A 113 2.52 15.63 -17.11
N GLU A 114 2.83 16.81 -16.57
CA GLU A 114 3.63 16.95 -15.34
C GLU A 114 2.90 16.40 -14.11
N SER A 115 1.58 16.62 -14.05
CA SER A 115 0.73 16.08 -12.98
C SER A 115 0.65 14.56 -13.01
N GLU A 116 0.69 13.95 -14.19
CA GLU A 116 0.62 12.50 -14.36
C GLU A 116 1.91 11.81 -13.92
N GLY A 117 3.08 12.33 -14.33
CA GLY A 117 4.38 11.79 -13.92
C GLY A 117 4.58 11.82 -12.41
N SER A 118 4.22 12.94 -11.75
CA SER A 118 4.30 13.09 -10.29
C SER A 118 3.38 12.10 -9.54
N LEU A 119 2.16 11.90 -10.05
CA LEU A 119 1.22 10.92 -9.52
C LEU A 119 1.77 9.50 -9.64
N LEU A 120 2.24 9.09 -10.82
CA LEU A 120 2.78 7.75 -11.03
C LEU A 120 3.98 7.49 -10.11
N ASN A 121 4.88 8.47 -9.97
CA ASN A 121 6.02 8.36 -9.05
C ASN A 121 5.56 8.17 -7.61
N THR A 122 4.54 8.91 -7.17
CA THR A 122 3.95 8.75 -5.83
C THR A 122 3.38 7.34 -5.63
N LEU A 123 2.64 6.81 -6.61
CA LEU A 123 2.07 5.47 -6.53
C LEU A 123 3.13 4.36 -6.55
N ILE A 124 4.25 4.57 -7.27
CA ILE A 124 5.41 3.68 -7.24
C ILE A 124 5.99 3.61 -5.82
N PHE A 125 6.10 4.74 -5.09
CA PHE A 125 6.54 4.71 -3.68
C PHE A 125 5.61 3.86 -2.79
N TYR A 126 4.29 3.91 -3.02
CA TYR A 126 3.35 3.04 -2.31
C TYR A 126 3.56 1.56 -2.66
N LEU A 127 3.77 1.22 -3.94
CA LEU A 127 4.05 -0.16 -4.36
C LEU A 127 5.36 -0.68 -3.76
N ASN A 128 6.38 0.17 -3.68
CA ASN A 128 7.66 -0.17 -3.06
C ASN A 128 7.49 -0.48 -1.57
N GLY A 129 6.78 0.39 -0.84
CA GLY A 129 6.46 0.17 0.57
C GLY A 129 5.62 -1.10 0.78
N LEU A 130 4.65 -1.34 -0.09
CA LEU A 130 3.84 -2.57 -0.06
C LEU A 130 4.69 -3.82 -0.33
N SER A 131 5.63 -3.78 -1.27
CA SER A 131 6.54 -4.90 -1.53
C SER A 131 7.33 -5.26 -0.28
N TYR A 132 7.89 -4.26 0.41
CA TYR A 132 8.59 -4.46 1.68
C TYR A 132 7.66 -4.99 2.79
N PHE A 133 6.43 -4.45 2.90
CA PHE A 133 5.45 -4.95 3.85
C PHE A 133 5.12 -6.43 3.62
N MET A 134 4.92 -6.85 2.36
CA MET A 134 4.64 -8.24 2.02
C MET A 134 5.84 -9.15 2.33
N GLU A 135 7.06 -8.68 2.08
CA GLU A 135 8.31 -9.38 2.44
C GLU A 135 8.39 -9.63 3.94
N MET A 136 8.23 -8.57 4.75
CA MET A 136 8.25 -8.63 6.21
C MET A 136 7.16 -9.56 6.75
N ALA A 137 5.99 -9.58 6.13
CA ALA A 137 4.89 -10.46 6.49
C ALA A 137 5.08 -11.91 6.01
N SER A 138 6.15 -12.21 5.27
CA SER A 138 6.42 -13.49 4.61
C SER A 138 5.32 -13.91 3.61
N TYR A 139 4.63 -12.95 3.02
CA TYR A 139 3.59 -13.18 2.00
C TYR A 139 4.21 -13.21 0.60
N ARG A 140 4.96 -14.27 0.30
CA ARG A 140 5.75 -14.42 -0.94
C ARG A 140 4.94 -14.22 -2.22
N THR A 141 3.80 -14.91 -2.37
CA THR A 141 2.92 -14.77 -3.55
C THR A 141 2.36 -13.34 -3.67
N ALA A 142 2.02 -12.72 -2.54
CA ALA A 142 1.52 -11.36 -2.50
C ALA A 142 2.62 -10.36 -2.90
N GLN A 143 3.85 -10.57 -2.42
CA GLN A 143 5.02 -9.78 -2.77
C GLN A 143 5.31 -9.84 -4.28
N GLU A 144 5.28 -11.03 -4.88
CA GLU A 144 5.44 -11.20 -6.33
C GLU A 144 4.43 -10.34 -7.09
N LYS A 145 3.15 -10.41 -6.69
CA LYS A 145 2.06 -9.66 -7.30
C LYS A 145 2.26 -8.15 -7.22
N ILE A 146 2.75 -7.64 -6.09
CA ILE A 146 3.07 -6.21 -5.92
C ILE A 146 4.26 -5.81 -6.81
N LEU A 147 5.33 -6.60 -6.82
CA LEU A 147 6.53 -6.32 -7.64
C LEU A 147 6.22 -6.30 -9.14
N LEU A 148 5.40 -7.22 -9.62
CA LEU A 148 4.94 -7.23 -11.02
C LEU A 148 4.10 -5.99 -11.35
N ALA A 149 3.24 -5.55 -10.43
CA ALA A 149 2.46 -4.32 -10.61
C ALA A 149 3.34 -3.06 -10.57
N GLU A 150 4.40 -3.04 -9.75
CA GLU A 150 5.40 -1.96 -9.71
C GLU A 150 6.14 -1.86 -11.05
N MET A 151 6.51 -2.99 -11.64
CA MET A 151 7.17 -3.04 -12.96
C MET A 151 6.27 -2.51 -14.08
N ASP A 152 5.02 -2.96 -14.16
CA ASP A 152 4.01 -2.45 -15.13
C ASP A 152 3.78 -0.93 -14.96
N MET A 153 3.76 -0.43 -13.72
CA MET A 153 3.59 1.00 -13.46
C MET A 153 4.83 1.81 -13.86
N LEU A 154 6.03 1.29 -13.63
CA LEU A 154 7.29 1.93 -14.07
C LEU A 154 7.39 2.01 -15.59
N GLU A 155 6.97 0.96 -16.31
CA GLU A 155 6.92 0.98 -17.76
C GLU A 155 5.98 2.07 -18.28
N LYS A 156 4.80 2.23 -17.66
CA LYS A 156 3.87 3.33 -17.97
C LYS A 156 4.44 4.70 -17.62
N ALA A 157 5.28 4.77 -16.60
CA ALA A 157 5.97 6.00 -16.19
C ALA A 157 7.23 6.31 -17.04
N SER A 158 7.61 5.43 -17.98
CA SER A 158 8.88 5.53 -18.72
C SER A 158 9.04 6.83 -19.52
N SER A 159 7.94 7.41 -20.01
CA SER A 159 7.97 8.70 -20.72
C SER A 159 8.19 9.91 -19.80
N TYR A 160 8.06 9.74 -18.48
CA TYR A 160 8.14 10.80 -17.49
C TYR A 160 9.41 10.74 -16.63
N LEU A 161 10.08 9.58 -16.59
CA LEU A 161 11.25 9.34 -15.75
C LEU A 161 12.54 9.37 -16.58
N PRO A 162 13.64 9.91 -16.02
CA PRO A 162 14.95 9.78 -16.66
C PRO A 162 15.30 8.30 -16.89
N GLN A 163 15.80 7.98 -18.09
CA GLN A 163 16.07 6.60 -18.51
C GLN A 163 16.98 5.84 -17.53
N MET A 164 17.98 6.52 -16.96
CA MET A 164 18.87 5.94 -15.93
C MET A 164 18.12 5.57 -14.64
N SER A 165 17.22 6.44 -14.18
CA SER A 165 16.39 6.17 -13.00
C SER A 165 15.43 5.00 -13.25
N LEU A 166 14.82 4.93 -14.44
CA LEU A 166 13.95 3.84 -14.85
C LEU A 166 14.70 2.50 -14.83
N LYS A 167 15.85 2.42 -15.52
CA LYS A 167 16.69 1.21 -15.56
C LYS A 167 17.10 0.75 -14.17
N ARG A 168 17.51 1.69 -13.30
CA ARG A 168 17.89 1.38 -11.92
C ARG A 168 16.72 0.80 -11.12
N SER A 169 15.54 1.42 -11.20
CA SER A 169 14.34 0.92 -10.51
C SER A 169 13.92 -0.46 -11.03
N GLN A 170 13.95 -0.66 -12.36
CA GLN A 170 13.68 -1.97 -12.96
C GLN A 170 14.67 -3.03 -12.48
N ALA A 171 15.98 -2.73 -12.48
CA ALA A 171 16.99 -3.66 -12.00
C ALA A 171 16.78 -4.05 -10.52
N VAL A 172 16.40 -3.09 -9.66
CA VAL A 172 16.07 -3.36 -8.26
C VAL A 172 14.87 -4.32 -8.14
N ILE A 173 13.80 -4.09 -8.91
CA ILE A 173 12.60 -4.95 -8.87
C ILE A 173 12.91 -6.35 -9.41
N LYS A 174 13.62 -6.45 -10.55
CA LYS A 174 14.05 -7.73 -11.13
C LYS A 174 14.94 -8.51 -10.15
N THR A 175 15.84 -7.82 -9.44
CA THR A 175 16.67 -8.45 -8.39
C THR A 175 15.81 -9.01 -7.25
N LYS A 176 14.83 -8.23 -6.75
CA LYS A 176 13.89 -8.71 -5.72
C LYS A 176 13.08 -9.92 -6.18
N LEU A 177 12.56 -9.88 -7.42
CA LEU A 177 11.84 -11.01 -8.01
C LEU A 177 12.75 -12.25 -8.16
N ALA A 178 14.01 -12.08 -8.57
CA ALA A 178 14.95 -13.19 -8.69
C ALA A 178 15.23 -13.86 -7.33
N TYR A 179 15.40 -13.08 -6.26
CA TYR A 179 15.53 -13.63 -4.91
C TYR A 179 14.25 -14.36 -4.47
N LEU A 180 13.09 -13.75 -4.69
CA LEU A 180 11.81 -14.37 -4.39
C LEU A 180 11.61 -15.69 -5.15
N TYR A 181 11.97 -15.75 -6.42
CA TYR A 181 11.89 -16.97 -7.23
C TYR A 181 12.88 -18.03 -6.78
N THR A 182 14.08 -17.64 -6.37
CA THR A 182 15.06 -18.55 -5.74
C THR A 182 14.46 -19.19 -4.48
N ASP A 183 13.86 -18.37 -3.62
CA ASP A 183 13.19 -18.81 -2.38
C ASP A 183 11.98 -19.74 -2.62
N LEU A 184 11.34 -19.62 -3.79
CA LEU A 184 10.23 -20.46 -4.23
C LEU A 184 10.68 -21.68 -5.06
N GLY A 185 11.98 -21.87 -5.27
CA GLY A 185 12.53 -22.96 -6.09
C GLY A 185 12.36 -22.78 -7.60
N ARG A 186 11.97 -21.59 -8.07
CA ARG A 186 11.79 -21.20 -9.47
C ARG A 186 13.11 -20.68 -10.06
N TYR A 187 14.16 -21.48 -10.01
CA TYR A 187 15.52 -21.05 -10.41
C TYR A 187 15.63 -20.61 -11.88
N GLY A 188 14.86 -21.21 -12.79
CA GLY A 188 14.84 -20.80 -14.20
C GLY A 188 14.40 -19.35 -14.38
N ASP A 189 13.33 -18.96 -13.69
CA ASP A 189 12.81 -17.58 -13.72
C ASP A 189 13.80 -16.61 -13.06
N ALA A 190 14.45 -17.03 -11.97
CA ALA A 190 15.46 -16.23 -11.29
C ALA A 190 16.68 -15.96 -12.18
N ILE A 191 17.17 -16.97 -12.91
CA ILE A 191 18.29 -16.84 -13.86
C ILE A 191 17.89 -15.90 -15.01
N ALA A 192 16.70 -16.08 -15.59
CA ALA A 192 16.23 -15.23 -16.69
C ALA A 192 16.22 -13.74 -16.30
N LEU A 193 15.74 -13.42 -15.09
CA LEU A 193 15.74 -12.05 -14.58
C LEU A 193 17.15 -11.50 -14.33
N GLN A 194 18.09 -12.31 -13.84
CA GLN A 194 19.45 -11.85 -13.58
C GLN A 194 20.26 -11.65 -14.86
N SER A 195 20.10 -12.51 -15.86
CA SER A 195 20.75 -12.33 -17.16
C SER A 195 20.34 -11.02 -17.82
N ASP A 196 19.05 -10.70 -17.79
CA ASP A 196 18.46 -9.46 -18.33
C ASP A 196 18.87 -8.18 -17.55
N ILE A 197 19.47 -8.31 -16.36
CA ILE A 197 20.09 -7.17 -15.64
C ILE A 197 21.55 -6.96 -16.07
N LEU A 198 22.25 -8.03 -16.44
CA LEU A 198 23.69 -8.01 -16.75
C LEU A 198 23.99 -7.63 -18.20
N GLU A 199 23.01 -7.74 -19.09
CA GLU A 199 23.04 -7.29 -20.49
C GLU A 199 22.72 -5.78 -20.64
#